data_AF-A0A522R271-F1
#
_entry.id   AF-A0A522R271-F1
#
_cell.length_a   1.000
_cell.length_b   1.000
_cell.length_c   1.000
_cell.angle_alpha   90.00
_cell.angle_beta   90.00
_cell.angle_gamma   90.00
#
_symmetry.space_group_name_H-M   'P 1'
#
loop_
_entity.id
_entity.type
_entity.pdbx_description
1 polymer ?
#
loop_
_entity_poly.entity_id
_entity_poly.type
_entity_poly.pdbx_seq_one_letter_code
_entity_poly.pdbx_strand_id
1 'polypeptide(L)'
;QVRVVGQAAKPRAVPYRSGMTLLDVMIDVGGLTKFAAGNRAKIIRHLPGGQEESISVRLGDLMNGSVKDNVAMRPGDILIIPESLL
;
A
#
# COMPACT_ATOMS: atom_id res chain seq x y z
N GLN A 1 9.59 4.66 8.10
CA GLN A 1 9.48 3.75 6.93
C GLN A 1 8.01 3.39 6.72
N VAL A 2 7.65 2.98 5.50
CA VAL A 2 6.40 2.29 5.17
C VAL A 2 6.75 0.84 4.87
N ARG A 3 6.01 -0.13 5.39
CA ARG A 3 6.28 -1.55 5.15
C ARG A 3 5.34 -2.09 4.10
N VAL A 4 5.87 -2.72 3.05
CA VAL A 4 5.05 -3.36 2.02
C VAL A 4 5.22 -4.88 2.14
N VAL A 5 4.10 -5.59 2.26
CA VAL A 5 4.07 -7.05 2.38
C VAL A 5 3.08 -7.66 1.41
N GLY A 6 3.30 -8.93 1.05
CA GLY A 6 2.46 -9.67 0.13
C GLY A 6 2.84 -9.43 -1.34
N GLN A 7 1.84 -9.32 -2.21
CA GLN A 7 1.98 -9.39 -3.67
C GLN A 7 2.39 -8.04 -4.34
N ALA A 8 3.40 -7.37 -3.79
CA ALA A 8 4.18 -6.35 -4.51
C ALA A 8 5.28 -7.02 -5.36
N ALA A 9 5.75 -6.36 -6.41
CA ALA A 9 6.87 -6.88 -7.20
C ALA A 9 8.16 -7.03 -6.38
N LYS A 10 8.43 -6.09 -5.45
CA LYS A 10 9.53 -6.17 -4.48
C LYS A 10 9.06 -5.78 -3.07
N PRO A 11 8.49 -6.72 -2.30
CA PRO A 11 8.06 -6.45 -0.92
C PRO A 11 9.25 -6.05 -0.06
N ARG A 12 9.19 -4.86 0.54
CA ARG A 12 10.28 -4.29 1.34
C ARG A 12 9.79 -3.19 2.29
N ALA A 13 10.66 -2.77 3.20
CA ALA A 13 10.49 -1.50 3.90
C ALA A 13 10.98 -0.35 3.01
N VAL A 14 10.11 0.62 2.77
CA VAL A 14 10.40 1.82 1.98
C VAL A 14 10.71 2.98 2.93
N PRO A 15 11.84 3.68 2.79
CA PRO A 15 12.13 4.88 3.57
C PRO A 15 11.03 5.94 3.36
N TYR A 16 10.46 6.43 4.45
CA TYR A 16 9.41 7.44 4.38
C TYR A 16 9.99 8.80 4.01
N ARG A 17 9.27 9.57 3.20
CA ARG A 17 9.58 10.96 2.85
C ARG A 17 8.35 11.82 3.07
N SER A 18 8.55 13.07 3.48
CA SER A 18 7.42 13.99 3.67
C SER A 18 6.62 14.14 2.39
N GLY A 19 5.28 14.11 2.48
CA GLY A 19 4.38 14.19 1.33
C GLY A 19 4.25 12.90 0.50
N MET A 20 4.90 11.80 0.90
CA MET A 20 4.82 10.52 0.19
C MET A 20 3.38 9.98 0.14
N THR A 21 2.98 9.50 -1.03
CA THR A 21 1.67 8.92 -1.33
C THR A 21 1.77 7.41 -1.57
N LEU A 22 0.61 6.75 -1.64
CA LEU A 22 0.52 5.33 -1.94
C LEU A 22 1.12 5.01 -3.31
N LEU A 23 0.93 5.89 -4.29
CA LEU A 23 1.55 5.74 -5.61
C LEU A 23 3.08 5.76 -5.54
N ASP A 24 3.68 6.63 -4.72
CA ASP A 24 5.14 6.66 -4.53
C ASP A 24 5.66 5.36 -3.93
N VAL A 25 4.90 4.76 -3.01
CA VAL A 25 5.21 3.43 -2.45
C VAL A 25 5.19 2.39 -3.56
N MET A 26 4.16 2.39 -4.40
CA MET A 26 4.00 1.43 -5.49
C MET A 26 5.10 1.55 -6.54
N ILE A 27 5.53 2.76 -6.87
CA ILE A 27 6.69 3.00 -7.76
C ILE A 27 7.95 2.39 -7.17
N ASP A 28 8.21 2.63 -5.88
CA ASP A 28 9.43 2.16 -5.20
C ASP A 28 9.51 0.62 -5.11
N VAL A 29 8.37 -0.06 -4.94
CA VAL A 29 8.32 -1.53 -4.92
C VAL A 29 8.13 -2.17 -6.30
N GLY A 30 8.05 -1.37 -7.37
CA GLY A 30 7.94 -1.86 -8.75
C GLY A 30 6.55 -2.36 -9.16
N GLY A 31 5.50 -1.90 -8.50
CA GLY A 31 4.12 -2.26 -8.80
C GLY A 31 3.65 -3.57 -8.16
N LEU A 32 2.58 -4.13 -8.73
CA LEU A 32 1.94 -5.36 -8.27
C LEU A 32 2.48 -6.58 -9.02
N THR A 33 2.43 -7.75 -8.39
CA THR A 33 2.63 -9.01 -9.12
C THR A 33 1.38 -9.34 -9.95
N LYS A 34 1.52 -10.26 -10.93
CA LYS A 34 0.38 -10.75 -11.72
C LYS A 34 -0.67 -11.54 -10.90
N PHE A 35 -0.35 -11.92 -9.67
CA PHE A 35 -1.23 -12.65 -8.77
C PHE A 35 -1.82 -11.76 -7.68
N ALA A 36 -1.56 -10.45 -7.71
CA ALA A 36 -2.04 -9.54 -6.69
C ALA A 36 -3.54 -9.31 -6.80
N ALA A 37 -4.25 -9.45 -5.67
CA ALA A 37 -5.59 -8.91 -5.52
C ALA A 37 -5.52 -7.43 -5.11
N GLY A 38 -4.97 -6.59 -6.00
CA GLY A 38 -4.64 -5.18 -5.70
C GLY A 38 -5.82 -4.35 -5.16
N ASN A 39 -7.04 -4.65 -5.60
CA ASN A 39 -8.24 -3.95 -5.12
C ASN A 39 -8.77 -4.43 -3.75
N ARG A 40 -8.10 -5.43 -3.15
CA ARG A 40 -8.34 -5.88 -1.77
C ARG A 40 -7.19 -5.49 -0.85
N ALA A 41 -6.29 -4.62 -1.30
CA ALA A 41 -5.19 -4.13 -0.49
C ALA A 41 -5.71 -3.24 0.64
N LYS A 42 -4.94 -3.20 1.72
CA LYS A 42 -5.24 -2.37 2.88
C LYS A 42 -3.98 -1.79 3.49
N ILE A 43 -4.10 -0.59 4.03
CA ILE A 43 -3.09 0.04 4.87
C ILE A 43 -3.51 -0.19 6.32
N ILE A 44 -2.61 -0.76 7.11
CA ILE A 44 -2.73 -0.79 8.57
C ILE A 44 -1.95 0.40 9.12
N ARG A 45 -2.63 1.23 9.91
CA ARG A 45 -2.09 2.46 10.48
C ARG A 45 -2.30 2.45 11.99
N HIS A 46 -1.20 2.54 12.73
CA HIS A 46 -1.27 2.69 14.18
C HIS A 46 -1.55 4.15 14.54
N LEU A 47 -2.56 4.37 15.38
CA LEU A 47 -2.96 5.67 15.89
C LEU A 47 -2.45 5.87 17.33
N PRO A 48 -2.40 7.12 17.82
CA PRO A 48 -2.11 7.39 19.22
C PRO A 48 -3.04 6.62 20.16
N GLY A 49 -2.52 6.17 21.30
CA GLY A 49 -3.30 5.38 22.27
C GLY A 49 -3.44 3.89 21.92
N GLY A 50 -2.67 3.38 20.95
CA GLY A 50 -2.60 1.95 20.63
C GLY A 50 -3.74 1.42 19.76
N GLN A 51 -4.57 2.32 19.21
CA GLN A 51 -5.61 1.94 18.25
C GLN A 51 -5.01 1.64 16.88
N GLU A 52 -5.68 0.78 16.11
CA GLU A 52 -5.32 0.48 14.73
C GLU A 52 -6.46 0.86 13.79
N GLU A 53 -6.11 1.54 12.71
CA GLU A 53 -7.01 1.88 11.61
C GLU A 53 -6.64 1.02 10.40
N SER A 54 -7.65 0.40 9.77
CA SER A 54 -7.50 -0.35 8.52
C SER A 54 -8.16 0.43 7.40
N ILE A 55 -7.35 0.93 6.45
CA ILE A 55 -7.79 1.73 5.31
C ILE A 55 -7.78 0.86 4.07
N SER A 56 -8.95 0.54 3.52
CA SER A 56 -9.07 -0.19 2.26
C SER A 56 -8.64 0.71 1.09
N VAL A 57 -7.83 0.17 0.18
CA VAL A 57 -7.32 0.90 -0.99
C VAL A 57 -7.42 0.05 -2.25
N ARG A 58 -7.80 0.67 -3.38
CA ARG A 58 -7.92 -0.05 -4.66
C ARG A 58 -6.68 0.16 -5.52
N LEU A 59 -5.62 -0.62 -5.25
CA LEU A 59 -4.35 -0.49 -5.97
C LEU A 59 -4.44 -0.82 -7.45
N GLY A 60 -5.28 -1.78 -7.84
CA GLY A 60 -5.47 -2.11 -9.26
C GLY A 60 -6.03 -0.92 -10.03
N ASP A 61 -7.03 -0.25 -9.47
CA ASP A 61 -7.61 0.96 -10.04
C ASP A 61 -6.62 2.12 -10.06
N LEU A 62 -5.86 2.30 -8.97
CA LEU A 62 -4.83 3.33 -8.86
C LEU A 62 -3.75 3.17 -9.95
N MET A 63 -3.26 1.95 -10.17
CA MET A 63 -2.27 1.66 -11.21
C MET A 63 -2.82 1.83 -12.63
N ASN A 64 -4.15 1.78 -12.80
CA ASN A 64 -4.84 2.04 -14.06
C ASN A 64 -5.23 3.53 -14.24
N GLY A 65 -4.78 4.42 -13.36
CA GLY A 65 -4.97 5.87 -13.49
C GLY A 65 -6.14 6.44 -12.67
N SER A 66 -6.85 5.62 -11.89
CA SER A 66 -7.87 6.11 -10.96
C SER A 66 -7.23 6.62 -9.67
N VAL A 67 -6.94 7.91 -9.60
CA VAL A 67 -6.24 8.53 -8.44
C VAL A 67 -7.13 8.71 -7.20
N LYS A 68 -8.37 8.24 -7.21
CA LYS A 68 -9.32 8.41 -6.09
C LYS A 68 -8.80 7.83 -4.76
N ASP A 69 -8.00 6.78 -4.85
CA ASP A 69 -7.47 6.07 -3.68
C ASP A 69 -5.97 6.35 -3.46
N ASN A 70 -5.43 7.46 -4.00
CA ASN A 70 -4.05 7.84 -3.74
C ASN A 70 -3.88 8.42 -2.34
N VAL A 71 -3.82 7.55 -1.34
CA VAL A 71 -3.75 7.90 0.07
C VAL A 71 -2.38 8.50 0.42
N ALA A 72 -2.38 9.55 1.25
CA ALA A 72 -1.15 10.06 1.86
C ALA A 72 -0.61 9.06 2.90
N MET A 73 0.65 8.68 2.74
CA MET A 73 1.30 7.72 3.63
C MET A 73 1.81 8.41 4.90
N ARG A 74 1.89 7.65 5.98
CA ARG A 74 2.45 8.08 7.26
C ARG A 74 3.60 7.17 7.69
N PRO A 75 4.56 7.68 8.47
CA PRO A 75 5.57 6.84 9.08
C PRO A 75 4.92 5.69 9.87
N GLY A 76 5.36 4.46 9.64
CA GLY A 76 4.86 3.28 10.32
C GLY A 76 3.72 2.56 9.61
N ASP A 77 3.13 3.13 8.56
CA ASP A 77 2.09 2.46 7.77
C ASP A 77 2.57 1.11 7.22
N ILE A 78 1.67 0.13 7.20
CA ILE A 78 1.88 -1.19 6.63
C ILE A 78 0.90 -1.41 5.48
N LEU A 79 1.41 -1.47 4.25
CA LEU A 79 0.64 -1.84 3.07
C LEU A 79 0.64 -3.37 2.91
N ILE A 80 -0.54 -3.96 2.98
CA ILE A 80 -0.77 -5.39 2.78
C ILE A 80 -1.44 -5.59 1.44
N ILE A 81 -0.82 -6.39 0.57
CA ILE A 81 -1.33 -6.71 -0.76
C ILE A 81 -1.64 -8.21 -0.83
N PRO A 82 -2.92 -8.62 -0.73
CA PRO A 82 -3.28 -10.03 -0.78
C PRO A 82 -3.02 -10.66 -2.15
N GLU A 83 -2.96 -11.98 -2.16
CA GLU A 83 -3.01 -12.77 -3.38
C GLU A 83 -4.46 -12.91 -3.89
N SER A 84 -4.60 -13.07 -5.20
CA SER A 84 -5.84 -13.50 -5.81
C SER A 84 -5.94 -15.02 -5.69
N LEU A 85 -7.02 -15.50 -5.07
CA LEU A 85 -7.46 -16.87 -5.26
C LEU A 85 -7.93 -16.94 -6.72
N LEU A 86 -7.13 -17.54 -7.58
CA LEU A 86 -7.53 -17.85 -8.97
C LEU A 86 -8.70 -18.82 -8.98
#